data_AF-A0A124SHX1-F1
#
_entry.id   AF-A0A124SHX1-F1
#
_cell.length_a   1.000
_cell.length_b   1.000
_cell.length_c   1.000
_cell.angle_alpha   90.00
_cell.angle_beta   90.00
_cell.angle_gamma   90.00
#
_symmetry.space_group_name_H-M   'P 1'
#
loop_
_entity.id
_entity.type
_entity.pdbx_description
1 polymer ?
#
loop_
_entity_poly.entity_id
_entity_poly.type
_entity_poly.pdbx_seq_one_letter_code
_entity_poly.pdbx_strand_id
1 'polypeptide(L)'
;MNGEGEHKHPAWSFVMNCKGDSCTGDVVMFEQNVYEMFSIASRSATGPPCGTSVIVGWIVKESYGAVKQQHTFTIEQRGETTPSPSSLLTKGRNLYRLKTMRQRWENESERHKILSEKHFRGNAARSYRAACLQEKEIKKALRERTSKGNI
;
A
#
# COMPACT_ATOMS: atom_id res chain seq x y z
N MET A 1 -18.69 31.38 -20.39
CA MET A 1 -18.66 30.55 -19.18
C MET A 1 -17.32 29.87 -19.13
N ASN A 2 -16.44 30.33 -18.24
CA ASN A 2 -15.06 29.85 -18.13
C ASN A 2 -15.08 28.50 -17.40
N GLY A 3 -14.85 27.41 -18.12
CA GLY A 3 -14.66 26.09 -17.55
C GLY A 3 -13.24 25.96 -17.03
N GLU A 4 -13.00 26.42 -15.80
CA GLU A 4 -11.78 26.11 -15.06
C GLU A 4 -11.76 24.61 -14.74
N GLY A 5 -11.04 23.84 -15.57
CA GLY A 5 -10.74 22.44 -15.30
C GLY A 5 -9.75 22.35 -14.12
N GLU A 6 -10.28 22.16 -12.91
CA GLU A 6 -9.52 22.03 -11.68
C GLU A 6 -8.47 20.89 -11.74
N HIS A 7 -7.25 21.25 -11.31
CA HIS A 7 -6.13 20.40 -10.89
C HIS A 7 -5.78 19.17 -11.76
N LYS A 8 -5.16 19.42 -12.92
CA LYS A 8 -4.12 18.52 -13.43
C LYS A 8 -3.04 18.47 -12.34
N HIS A 9 -2.74 17.32 -11.73
CA HIS A 9 -1.57 17.19 -10.86
C HIS A 9 -0.33 17.14 -11.77
N PRO A 10 0.40 18.25 -12.01
CA PRO A 10 1.49 18.20 -12.97
C PRO A 10 2.65 17.40 -12.37
N ALA A 11 3.41 16.68 -13.20
CA ALA A 11 4.50 15.82 -12.72
C ALA A 11 5.51 16.57 -11.83
N TRP A 12 5.75 17.86 -12.10
CA TRP A 12 6.66 18.70 -11.31
C TRP A 12 6.17 19.01 -9.89
N SER A 13 4.87 18.88 -9.60
CA SER A 13 4.32 19.11 -8.26
C SER A 13 4.67 18.00 -7.25
N PHE A 14 5.12 16.84 -7.75
CA PHE A 14 5.50 15.69 -6.94
C PHE A 14 6.97 15.78 -6.50
N VAL A 15 7.23 16.71 -5.58
CA VAL A 15 8.58 17.11 -5.18
C VAL A 15 9.12 16.33 -3.97
N MET A 16 8.27 15.62 -3.23
CA MET A 16 8.66 14.93 -2.00
C MET A 16 8.74 13.42 -2.23
N ASN A 17 9.87 12.79 -1.90
CA ASN A 17 9.95 11.32 -1.85
C ASN A 17 9.17 10.80 -0.63
N CYS A 18 8.32 9.79 -0.83
CA CYS A 18 7.53 9.18 0.24
C CYS A 18 7.58 7.65 0.23
N LYS A 19 8.60 7.05 -0.39
CA LYS A 19 8.82 5.60 -0.36
C LYS A 19 8.95 5.10 1.09
N GLY A 20 8.07 4.19 1.49
CA GLY A 20 7.95 3.68 2.87
C GLY A 20 6.99 4.48 3.77
N ASP A 21 6.82 5.76 3.48
CA ASP A 21 6.21 6.74 4.38
C ASP A 21 4.98 7.43 3.79
N SER A 22 4.35 6.86 2.76
CA SER A 22 3.04 7.33 2.32
C SER A 22 1.95 7.05 3.37
N CYS A 23 1.00 7.97 3.51
CA CYS A 23 -0.14 7.85 4.43
C CYS A 23 -1.42 8.36 3.78
N THR A 24 -2.56 8.11 4.44
CA THR A 24 -3.84 8.69 4.03
C THR A 24 -3.75 10.22 3.91
N GLY A 25 -4.36 10.77 2.87
CA GLY A 25 -4.32 12.18 2.48
C GLY A 25 -3.18 12.54 1.53
N ASP A 26 -2.17 11.68 1.34
CA ASP A 26 -1.13 11.94 0.34
C ASP A 26 -1.71 11.88 -1.08
N VAL A 27 -1.44 12.91 -1.88
CA VAL A 27 -1.51 12.82 -3.33
C VAL A 27 -0.19 12.23 -3.82
N VAL A 28 -0.22 11.01 -4.33
CA VAL A 28 0.98 10.25 -4.73
C VAL A 28 1.08 10.08 -6.24
N MET A 29 2.32 10.05 -6.72
CA MET A 29 2.71 9.60 -8.05
C MET A 29 3.69 8.45 -7.88
N PHE A 30 3.37 7.29 -8.43
CA PHE A 30 4.23 6.11 -8.32
C PHE A 30 4.23 5.26 -9.58
N GLU A 31 5.32 4.53 -9.75
CA GLU A 31 5.51 3.61 -10.86
C GLU A 31 5.10 2.19 -10.46
N GLN A 32 4.33 1.53 -11.33
CA GLN A 32 4.00 0.12 -11.18
C GLN A 32 4.32 -0.67 -12.44
N ASN A 33 4.75 -1.91 -12.24
CA ASN A 33 4.98 -2.84 -13.35
C ASN A 33 3.66 -3.20 -14.04
N VAL A 34 3.69 -3.15 -15.36
CA VAL A 34 2.65 -3.66 -16.23
C VAL A 34 3.04 -5.07 -16.66
N TYR A 35 2.04 -5.96 -16.74
CA TYR A 35 2.22 -7.35 -17.15
C TYR A 35 1.21 -7.65 -18.26
N GLU A 36 1.69 -8.22 -19.36
CA GLU A 36 0.87 -8.55 -20.53
C GLU A 36 -0.10 -9.70 -20.23
N MET A 37 0.35 -10.70 -19.47
CA MET A 37 -0.43 -11.87 -19.06
C MET A 37 -0.77 -11.82 -17.56
N PHE A 38 -1.59 -10.83 -17.17
CA PHE A 38 -2.13 -10.79 -15.80
C PHE A 38 -3.43 -11.61 -15.72
N SER A 39 -3.40 -12.70 -14.96
CA SER A 39 -4.58 -13.52 -14.73
C SER A 39 -5.44 -12.90 -13.63
N ILE A 40 -6.65 -12.45 -13.99
CA ILE A 40 -7.62 -11.89 -13.04
C ILE A 40 -8.01 -12.93 -11.98
N ALA A 41 -8.14 -14.21 -12.38
CA ALA A 41 -8.56 -15.30 -11.50
C ALA A 41 -7.53 -15.58 -10.39
N SER A 42 -6.24 -15.67 -10.74
CA SER A 42 -5.17 -15.92 -9.77
C SER A 42 -4.65 -14.65 -9.10
N ARG A 43 -5.02 -13.47 -9.62
CA ARG A 43 -4.48 -12.16 -9.22
C ARG A 43 -2.95 -12.12 -9.25
N SER A 44 -2.34 -12.85 -10.19
CA SER A 44 -0.91 -12.88 -10.44
C SER A 44 -0.59 -12.81 -11.93
N ALA A 45 0.62 -12.35 -12.23
CA ALA A 45 1.16 -12.40 -13.57
C ALA A 45 1.93 -13.70 -13.78
N THR A 46 1.82 -14.28 -14.97
CA THR A 46 2.58 -15.47 -15.38
C THR A 46 3.61 -15.02 -16.42
N GLY A 47 4.66 -14.32 -15.97
CA GLY A 47 5.71 -13.79 -16.84
C GLY A 47 6.43 -12.56 -16.27
N PRO A 48 7.56 -12.17 -16.88
CA PRO A 48 8.24 -10.93 -16.50
C PRO A 48 7.35 -9.70 -16.80
N PRO A 49 7.59 -8.56 -16.13
CA PRO A 49 6.94 -7.29 -16.48
C PRO A 49 7.21 -6.92 -17.95
N CYS A 50 6.19 -6.44 -18.66
CA CYS A 50 6.34 -5.91 -20.02
C CYS A 50 6.60 -4.40 -20.05
N GLY A 51 6.48 -3.70 -18.91
CA GLY A 51 6.77 -2.28 -18.81
C GLY A 51 6.44 -1.69 -17.44
N THR A 52 6.40 -0.36 -17.38
CA THR A 52 6.04 0.41 -16.19
C THR A 52 4.98 1.44 -16.55
N SER A 53 4.00 1.64 -15.67
CA SER A 53 2.98 2.67 -15.78
C SER A 53 3.06 3.61 -14.58
N VAL A 54 2.92 4.91 -14.84
CA VAL A 54 2.84 5.94 -13.79
C VAL A 54 1.38 6.07 -13.36
N ILE A 55 1.15 5.91 -12.07
CA ILE A 55 -0.14 6.09 -11.42
C ILE A 55 -0.09 7.33 -10.56
N VAL A 56 -1.12 8.16 -10.68
CA VAL A 56 -1.35 9.34 -9.84
C VAL A 56 -2.70 9.19 -9.16
N GLY A 57 -2.76 9.51 -7.87
CA GLY A 57 -4.02 9.51 -7.12
C GLY A 57 -3.87 9.84 -5.64
N TRP A 58 -5.01 9.93 -4.97
CA TRP A 58 -5.13 10.27 -3.56
C TRP A 58 -5.20 9.02 -2.72
N ILE A 59 -4.38 8.90 -1.69
CA ILE A 59 -4.51 7.82 -0.71
C ILE A 59 -5.69 8.16 0.19
N VAL A 60 -6.84 7.51 -0.04
CA VAL A 60 -8.05 7.73 0.76
C VAL A 60 -8.13 6.81 1.98
N LYS A 61 -7.43 5.67 1.92
CA LYS A 61 -7.43 4.70 3.01
C LYS A 61 -6.17 3.86 3.00
N GLU A 62 -5.72 3.45 4.18
CA GLU A 62 -4.72 2.42 4.35
C GLU A 62 -5.04 1.50 5.52
N SER A 63 -4.63 0.24 5.41
CA SER A 63 -4.94 -0.79 6.41
C SER A 63 -3.90 -1.89 6.47
N TYR A 64 -3.78 -2.52 7.64
CA TYR A 64 -2.98 -3.72 7.85
C TYR A 64 -3.91 -4.93 7.95
N GLY A 65 -3.80 -5.88 7.03
CA GLY A 65 -4.69 -7.05 7.02
C GLY A 65 -4.47 -7.96 8.23
N ALA A 66 -5.53 -8.25 9.00
CA ALA A 66 -5.44 -8.94 10.29
C ALA A 66 -4.68 -10.29 10.28
N VAL A 67 -4.81 -11.08 9.21
CA VAL A 67 -4.24 -12.44 9.16
C VAL A 67 -2.77 -12.44 8.74
N LYS A 68 -2.45 -11.72 7.65
CA LYS A 68 -1.12 -11.74 7.02
C LYS A 68 -0.31 -10.46 7.25
N GLN A 69 -0.86 -9.50 7.98
CA GLN A 69 -0.32 -8.14 8.19
C GLN A 69 0.12 -7.48 6.87
N GLN A 70 -0.67 -7.71 5.82
CA GLN A 70 -0.42 -7.11 4.53
C GLN A 70 -0.89 -5.66 4.58
N HIS A 71 0.05 -4.74 4.42
CA HIS A 71 -0.26 -3.32 4.32
C HIS A 71 -0.85 -3.03 2.94
N THR A 72 -2.02 -2.40 2.89
CA THR A 72 -2.74 -2.04 1.66
C THR A 72 -3.18 -0.59 1.69
N PHE A 73 -3.24 0.01 0.50
CA PHE A 73 -3.67 1.37 0.24
C PHE A 73 -4.80 1.36 -0.78
N THR A 74 -5.82 2.17 -0.54
CA THR A 74 -6.84 2.52 -1.52
C THR A 74 -6.49 3.89 -2.09
N ILE A 75 -6.32 3.93 -3.40
CA ILE A 75 -5.94 5.13 -4.14
C ILE A 75 -7.09 5.51 -5.05
N GLU A 76 -7.58 6.73 -4.94
CA GLU A 76 -8.59 7.26 -5.86
C GLU A 76 -7.91 8.09 -6.94
N GLN A 77 -8.17 7.71 -8.19
CA GLN A 77 -7.72 8.44 -9.37
C GLN A 77 -8.91 9.22 -9.94
N ARG A 78 -8.77 10.54 -10.07
CA ARG A 78 -9.73 11.36 -10.83
C ARG A 78 -9.23 11.46 -12.27
N GLY A 79 -9.93 10.82 -13.20
CA GLY A 79 -9.73 10.99 -14.64
C GLY A 79 -10.52 12.18 -15.18
N GLU A 80 -9.99 12.85 -16.20
CA GLU A 80 -10.59 14.02 -16.87
C GLU A 80 -11.98 13.70 -17.51
N THR A 81 -12.25 12.43 -17.81
CA THR A 81 -13.46 11.97 -18.52
C THR A 81 -14.36 11.04 -17.70
N THR A 82 -13.96 10.66 -16.48
CA THR A 82 -14.72 9.73 -15.65
C THR A 82 -15.43 10.49 -14.53
N PRO A 83 -16.78 10.56 -14.54
CA PRO A 83 -17.53 11.27 -13.49
C PRO A 83 -17.37 10.66 -12.10
N SER A 84 -16.96 9.38 -12.01
CA SER A 84 -16.63 8.71 -10.74
C SER A 84 -15.12 8.47 -10.61
N PRO A 85 -14.53 8.70 -9.41
CA PRO A 85 -13.15 8.33 -9.15
C PRO A 85 -12.96 6.82 -9.34
N SER A 86 -11.92 6.41 -10.05
CA SER A 86 -11.55 4.99 -10.13
C SER A 86 -10.70 4.63 -8.90
N SER A 87 -11.11 3.57 -8.19
CA SER A 87 -10.44 3.13 -6.97
C SER A 87 -9.45 2.00 -7.27
N LEU A 88 -8.19 2.20 -6.89
CA LEU A 88 -7.10 1.23 -7.00
C LEU A 88 -6.68 0.75 -5.62
N LEU A 89 -6.90 -0.53 -5.34
CA LEU A 89 -6.36 -1.20 -4.15
C LEU A 89 -4.96 -1.76 -4.45
N THR A 90 -3.93 -1.24 -3.79
CA THR A 90 -2.54 -1.70 -3.95
C THR A 90 -1.90 -2.09 -2.63
N LYS A 91 -0.95 -3.03 -2.66
CA LYS A 91 -0.18 -3.42 -1.48
C LYS A 91 0.94 -2.42 -1.26
N GLY A 92 1.30 -2.12 -0.01
CA GLY A 92 2.41 -1.20 0.29
C GLY A 92 3.73 -1.64 -0.35
N ARG A 93 4.03 -2.94 -0.33
CA ARG A 93 5.21 -3.49 -1.03
C ARG A 93 5.21 -3.26 -2.54
N ASN A 94 4.04 -3.10 -3.15
CA ASN A 94 3.90 -2.81 -4.58
C ASN A 94 4.01 -1.29 -4.81
N LEU A 95 3.31 -0.49 -3.99
CA LEU A 95 3.38 0.98 -4.01
C LEU A 95 4.84 1.47 -3.95
N TYR A 96 5.62 0.90 -3.03
CA TYR A 96 7.00 1.30 -2.76
C TYR A 96 8.05 0.60 -3.61
N ARG A 97 7.65 -0.28 -4.54
CA ARG A 97 8.60 -1.14 -5.25
C ARG A 97 9.61 -0.33 -6.04
N LEU A 98 9.11 0.61 -6.83
CA LEU A 98 9.90 1.53 -7.65
C LEU A 98 10.03 2.89 -6.94
N LYS A 99 9.75 3.97 -7.67
CA LYS A 99 9.73 5.33 -7.16
C LYS A 99 8.32 5.72 -6.73
N THR A 100 8.20 6.35 -5.57
CA THR A 100 6.95 6.88 -5.02
C THR A 100 7.22 8.31 -4.56
N MET A 101 6.56 9.27 -5.19
CA MET A 101 6.63 10.69 -4.86
C MET A 101 5.26 11.16 -4.40
N ARG A 102 5.21 12.28 -3.67
CA ARG A 102 3.97 12.95 -3.28
C ARG A 102 4.05 14.45 -3.51
N GLN A 103 2.88 15.08 -3.54
CA GLN A 103 2.76 16.51 -3.38
C GLN A 103 3.04 16.92 -1.92
N ARG A 104 3.49 18.16 -1.74
CA ARG A 104 3.64 18.76 -0.42
C ARG A 104 2.25 19.03 0.17
N TRP A 105 2.07 18.74 1.45
CA TRP A 105 0.85 19.13 2.15
C TRP A 105 0.90 20.62 2.47
N GLU A 106 -0.27 21.26 2.56
CA GLU A 106 -0.37 22.62 3.09
C GLU A 106 0.20 22.69 4.51
N ASN A 107 -0.14 21.70 5.35
CA ASN A 107 0.40 21.51 6.69
C ASN A 107 1.13 20.18 6.85
N GLU A 108 2.46 20.22 6.77
CA GLU A 108 3.30 19.03 6.91
C GLU A 108 3.31 18.47 8.35
N SER A 109 2.97 19.29 9.36
CA SER A 109 2.86 18.83 10.75
C SER A 109 1.62 17.95 10.96
N GLU A 110 0.51 18.27 10.29
CA GLU A 110 -0.67 17.41 10.28
C GLU A 110 -0.40 16.07 9.61
N ARG A 111 0.29 16.11 8.47
CA ARG A 111 0.76 14.91 7.80
C ARG A 111 1.62 14.06 8.73
N HIS A 112 2.54 14.67 9.47
CA HIS A 112 3.41 13.96 10.40
C HIS A 112 2.63 13.23 11.50
N LYS A 113 1.54 13.83 12.02
CA LYS A 113 0.66 13.19 13.00
C LYS A 113 -0.01 11.94 12.42
N ILE A 114 -0.56 12.05 11.20
CA ILE A 114 -1.21 10.93 10.50
C ILE A 114 -0.20 9.82 10.20
N LEU A 115 1.00 10.19 9.73
CA LEU A 115 2.07 9.24 9.46
C LEU A 115 2.52 8.51 10.73
N SER A 116 2.67 9.23 11.85
CA SER A 116 3.05 8.65 13.14
C SER A 116 2.01 7.63 13.64
N GLU A 117 0.73 7.97 13.51
CA GLU A 117 -0.38 7.06 13.82
C GLU A 117 -0.29 5.78 12.97
N LYS A 118 -0.11 5.92 11.65
CA LYS A 118 0.05 4.79 10.73
C LYS A 118 1.20 3.87 11.17
N HIS A 119 2.35 4.44 11.53
CA HIS A 119 3.49 3.65 11.98
C HIS A 119 3.23 2.97 13.32
N PHE A 120 2.56 3.65 14.25
CA PHE A 120 2.15 3.07 15.52
C PHE A 120 1.24 1.85 15.32
N ARG A 121 0.17 1.99 14.51
CA ARG A 121 -0.71 0.86 14.16
C ARG A 121 0.05 -0.25 13.45
N GLY A 122 0.96 0.10 12.54
CA GLY A 122 1.81 -0.86 11.84
C GLY A 122 2.76 -1.63 12.77
N ASN A 123 3.33 -0.96 13.78
CA ASN A 123 4.15 -1.58 14.81
C ASN A 123 3.31 -2.56 15.64
N ALA A 124 2.14 -2.13 16.13
CA ALA A 124 1.24 -2.98 16.89
C ALA A 124 0.84 -4.25 16.10
N ALA A 125 0.49 -4.08 14.82
CA ALA A 125 0.19 -5.15 13.87
C ALA A 125 1.35 -6.17 13.73
N ARG A 126 2.59 -5.68 13.59
CA ARG A 126 3.78 -6.55 13.50
C ARG A 126 4.04 -7.30 14.78
N SER A 127 3.97 -6.62 15.94
CA SER A 127 4.16 -7.25 17.25
C SER A 127 3.13 -8.34 17.52
N TYR A 128 1.85 -8.08 17.21
CA TYR A 128 0.80 -9.08 17.31
C TYR A 128 1.09 -10.32 16.46
N ARG A 129 1.55 -10.12 15.21
CA ARG A 129 1.89 -11.24 14.32
C ARG A 129 3.08 -12.05 14.83
N ALA A 130 4.10 -11.40 15.38
CA ALA A 130 5.25 -12.06 15.98
C ALA A 130 4.81 -12.96 17.14
N ALA A 131 3.95 -12.46 18.03
CA ALA A 131 3.38 -13.25 19.13
C ALA A 131 2.59 -14.47 18.62
N CYS A 132 1.73 -14.28 17.60
CA CYS A 132 0.98 -15.39 17.00
C CYS A 132 1.87 -16.44 16.30
N LEU A 133 3.05 -16.06 15.80
CA LEU A 133 4.01 -17.00 15.23
C LEU A 133 4.70 -17.80 16.32
N GLN A 134 5.17 -17.13 17.36
CA GLN A 134 5.81 -17.76 18.52
C GLN A 134 4.86 -18.77 19.19
N GLU A 135 3.59 -18.42 19.38
CA GLU A 135 2.59 -19.32 19.96
C GLU A 135 2.37 -20.58 19.09
N LYS A 136 2.38 -20.43 17.76
CA LYS A 136 2.26 -21.56 16.82
C LYS A 136 3.48 -22.47 16.89
N GLU A 137 4.68 -21.90 17.01
CA GLU A 137 5.94 -22.65 17.16
C GLU A 137 5.96 -23.44 18.48
N ILE A 138 5.54 -22.80 19.59
CA ILE A 138 5.40 -23.46 20.89
C ILE A 138 4.41 -24.63 20.81
N LYS A 139 3.22 -24.41 20.24
CA LYS A 139 2.21 -25.47 20.07
C LYS A 139 2.71 -26.61 19.19
N LYS A 140 3.47 -26.33 18.14
CA LYS A 140 4.09 -27.34 17.27
C LYS A 140 5.12 -28.17 18.06
N ALA A 141 6.02 -27.51 18.79
CA ALA A 141 7.02 -28.19 19.60
C ALA A 141 6.42 -29.08 20.69
N LEU A 142 5.33 -28.63 21.33
CA LEU A 142 4.60 -29.43 22.32
C LEU A 142 3.99 -30.69 21.70
N ARG A 143 3.33 -30.57 20.54
CA ARG A 143 2.75 -31.72 19.82
C ARG A 143 3.82 -32.75 19.45
N GLU A 144 4.97 -32.29 18.96
CA GLU A 144 6.10 -33.16 18.58
C GLU A 144 6.71 -33.89 19.80
N ARG A 145 6.73 -33.26 20.97
CA ARG A 145 7.17 -33.91 22.22
C ARG A 145 6.18 -34.97 22.69
N THR A 146 4.87 -34.69 22.67
CA THR A 146 3.83 -35.66 23.05
C THR A 146 3.82 -36.87 22.11
N SER A 147 4.04 -36.67 20.80
CA SER A 147 4.13 -37.79 19.85
C SER A 147 5.38 -38.65 20.03
N LYS A 148 6.46 -38.12 20.61
CA LYS A 148 7.72 -38.86 20.86
C LYS A 148 7.75 -39.55 22.23
N GLY A 149 6.91 -39.15 23.18
CA GLY A 149 6.79 -39.76 24.50
C GLY A 149 5.82 -40.95 24.58
N ASN A 150 5.16 -41.31 23.48
CA ASN A 150 4.24 -42.45 23.38
C ASN A 150 4.89 -43.67 22.66
N ILE A 151 6.22 -43.79 22.69
CA ILE A 151 6.99 -44.97 22.21
C ILE A 151 7.79 -45.52 23.39
#